data_AF-A0A2T9ZJG5-F1
#
_entry.id   AF-A0A2T9ZJG5-F1
#
_cell.length_a   1.000
_cell.length_b   1.000
_cell.length_c   1.000
_cell.angle_alpha   90.00
_cell.angle_beta   90.00
_cell.angle_gamma   90.00
#
_symmetry.space_group_name_H-M   'P 1'
#
loop_
_entity.id
_entity.type
_entity.pdbx_description
1 polymer ?
#
loop_
_entity_poly.entity_id
_entity_poly.type
_entity_poly.pdbx_seq_one_letter_code
_entity_poly.pdbx_strand_id
1 'polypeptide(L)'
;MNFGGLLARNKLPLNSFKRCNLPANLRLLSSLQQDQNVVFKVSNNLADFSKASKAGSLKEIFEGKRYYSVNRSSATFLNSGISNALKTQSFSWKNQGSLNGIFSQRSYFLMRNANWSNPTGINVFKRMASSVSVAKEVKFDYDGKEKVEYVNSPAVGYWLLYCASMCFGIIVWGGLTRLTESGLSIVEWAPISGAKLPTTEEEWNVEFDKYKEFPEYSVVHTDITLEEFKKIYFMEWFHRNIGRLLGLVYAIPAAYFIAKGKVHKRNILKILGLGGLIGMQGAVGWFMVASGLNKDLGEKTGTIPRVSQYRLTMHLAMAYILYVSFYLYGRKTIRLNKLLSGKMKNAEQMREILSQSRLKIYRHGSVQLAIMAFVTCLSGAMVAGLDAGLIYNEFPLMGGGLLPKREEYWNEEYALDMYGNSQGMWYNLLENPTTVQIVHRALAMFMCFGISYGWWVGRGIRMNRGSRVLMHTVFALGMTQIGLGIGTLVNYVPLSWASVHQGNSVLLLASLVAFASSLKKLPRVVV
;
A
#
# COMPACT_ATOMS: atom_id res chain seq x y z
N MET A 1 -67.83 0.82 -11.06
CA MET A 1 -68.30 0.03 -12.22
C MET A 1 -67.12 -0.21 -13.15
N ASN A 2 -66.83 -1.39 -13.69
CA ASN A 2 -67.41 -2.73 -13.45
C ASN A 2 -66.38 -3.82 -13.82
N PHE A 3 -66.28 -4.86 -12.98
CA PHE A 3 -65.89 -6.28 -13.21
C PHE A 3 -64.74 -6.63 -14.20
N GLY A 4 -63.83 -7.58 -13.94
CA GLY A 4 -63.88 -8.78 -13.07
C GLY A 4 -63.79 -10.04 -13.94
N GLY A 5 -63.18 -11.16 -13.57
CA GLY A 5 -62.36 -11.54 -12.40
C GLY A 5 -62.07 -13.05 -12.46
N LEU A 6 -61.30 -13.62 -11.53
CA LEU A 6 -61.50 -15.00 -11.02
C LEU A 6 -60.68 -15.24 -9.74
N LEU A 7 -61.16 -16.16 -8.90
CA LEU A 7 -60.64 -16.47 -7.56
C LEU A 7 -60.11 -17.91 -7.46
N ALA A 8 -59.55 -18.22 -6.28
CA ALA A 8 -59.28 -19.56 -5.71
C ALA A 8 -57.96 -20.25 -6.17
N ARG A 9 -56.95 -20.36 -5.29
CA ARG A 9 -56.78 -21.33 -4.17
C ARG A 9 -56.48 -22.77 -4.65
N ASN A 10 -55.28 -23.29 -4.37
CA ASN A 10 -55.07 -24.20 -3.22
C ASN A 10 -53.60 -24.68 -3.04
N LYS A 11 -53.38 -25.41 -1.95
CA LYS A 11 -52.10 -25.83 -1.34
C LYS A 11 -51.85 -27.35 -1.50
N LEU A 12 -50.59 -27.80 -1.26
CA LEU A 12 -50.14 -29.19 -0.91
C LEU A 12 -50.09 -30.25 -2.06
N PRO A 13 -49.40 -31.42 -1.90
CA PRO A 13 -48.14 -31.73 -1.19
C PRO A 13 -47.18 -32.71 -1.96
N LEU A 14 -46.26 -33.33 -1.22
CA LEU A 14 -45.13 -34.23 -1.59
C LEU A 14 -45.43 -35.57 -2.31
N ASN A 15 -44.38 -36.06 -3.01
CA ASN A 15 -43.97 -37.45 -3.29
C ASN A 15 -44.82 -38.36 -4.22
N SER A 16 -44.18 -38.92 -5.28
CA SER A 16 -43.93 -40.38 -5.40
C SER A 16 -43.28 -40.84 -6.73
N PHE A 17 -42.48 -41.93 -6.68
CA PHE A 17 -42.02 -42.82 -7.79
C PHE A 17 -41.16 -42.23 -8.94
N LYS A 18 -40.32 -42.99 -9.70
CA LYS A 18 -39.95 -44.43 -9.73
C LYS A 18 -38.50 -44.63 -10.25
N ARG A 19 -37.92 -45.83 -10.07
CA ARG A 19 -36.57 -46.23 -10.55
C ARG A 19 -36.56 -46.64 -12.04
N CYS A 20 -35.40 -46.59 -12.69
CA CYS A 20 -35.09 -47.40 -13.89
C CYS A 20 -33.61 -47.86 -13.95
N ASN A 21 -33.44 -49.18 -13.83
CA ASN A 21 -32.47 -50.14 -14.41
C ASN A 21 -30.93 -49.90 -14.51
N LEU A 22 -30.23 -51.01 -14.18
CA LEU A 22 -28.81 -51.38 -14.38
C LEU A 22 -28.58 -51.98 -15.80
N PRO A 23 -27.34 -52.06 -16.31
CA PRO A 23 -26.35 -53.13 -16.00
C PRO A 23 -24.93 -52.59 -15.73
N ALA A 24 -23.89 -53.30 -15.30
CA ALA A 24 -23.62 -54.57 -14.58
C ALA A 24 -22.18 -54.96 -14.97
N ASN A 25 -21.23 -55.07 -14.01
CA ASN A 25 -20.13 -56.04 -14.03
C ASN A 25 -19.16 -55.89 -12.83
N LEU A 26 -18.98 -57.01 -12.09
CA LEU A 26 -17.80 -57.49 -11.32
C LEU A 26 -17.08 -56.51 -10.32
N ARG A 27 -16.58 -56.92 -9.14
CA ARG A 27 -16.52 -58.20 -8.39
C ARG A 27 -16.06 -57.87 -6.94
N LEU A 28 -16.42 -58.72 -5.95
CA LEU A 28 -15.63 -59.17 -4.76
C LEU A 28 -14.88 -58.10 -3.89
N LEU A 29 -14.86 -58.12 -2.56
CA LEU A 29 -15.12 -59.16 -1.55
C LEU A 29 -15.51 -58.50 -0.21
N SER A 30 -16.13 -59.29 0.69
CA SER A 30 -16.43 -58.93 2.09
C SER A 30 -15.64 -59.83 3.06
N SER A 31 -15.70 -59.52 4.36
CA SER A 31 -14.92 -60.12 5.49
C SER A 31 -13.43 -59.75 5.48
N LEU A 32 -12.81 -59.34 6.59
CA LEU A 32 -12.75 -60.04 7.88
C LEU A 32 -12.68 -59.10 9.10
N GLN A 33 -12.58 -59.72 10.27
CA GLN A 33 -12.90 -59.20 11.60
C GLN A 33 -11.66 -59.18 12.51
N GLN A 34 -11.71 -58.31 13.53
CA GLN A 34 -11.00 -58.39 14.82
C GLN A 34 -9.54 -57.90 15.03
N ASP A 35 -9.41 -57.41 16.27
CA ASP A 35 -8.28 -57.32 17.20
C ASP A 35 -7.23 -56.18 17.12
N GLN A 36 -6.83 -55.79 18.34
CA GLN A 36 -6.13 -54.55 18.66
C GLN A 36 -4.61 -54.75 18.67
N ASN A 37 -3.85 -53.67 18.42
CA ASN A 37 -2.79 -53.29 19.35
C ASN A 37 -2.30 -51.82 19.23
N VAL A 38 -2.02 -51.29 20.41
CA VAL A 38 -1.42 -50.01 20.84
C VAL A 38 -0.18 -49.63 19.98
N VAL A 39 0.08 -48.38 19.56
CA VAL A 39 0.87 -47.37 20.33
C VAL A 39 0.92 -45.96 19.66
N PHE A 40 0.44 -44.96 20.43
CA PHE A 40 0.88 -43.54 20.56
C PHE A 40 0.78 -42.46 19.44
N LYS A 41 -0.03 -41.42 19.75
CA LYS A 41 0.20 -39.93 19.71
C LYS A 41 0.80 -39.28 18.44
N VAL A 42 0.35 -38.10 17.98
CA VAL A 42 0.00 -36.86 18.73
C VAL A 42 -1.25 -36.17 18.14
N SER A 43 -1.99 -35.46 19.00
CA SER A 43 -3.22 -34.72 18.73
C SER A 43 -3.04 -33.40 17.97
N ASN A 44 -4.12 -32.94 17.31
CA ASN A 44 -4.74 -31.65 17.59
C ASN A 44 -6.13 -31.60 16.94
N ASN A 45 -7.18 -31.42 17.74
CA ASN A 45 -8.50 -31.02 17.24
C ASN A 45 -9.18 -30.09 18.24
N LEU A 46 -9.69 -28.98 17.72
CA LEU A 46 -10.58 -28.05 18.42
C LEU A 46 -12.00 -28.62 18.37
N ALA A 47 -12.52 -29.07 19.50
CA ALA A 47 -13.96 -29.26 19.70
C ALA A 47 -14.26 -29.42 21.20
N ASP A 48 -14.58 -28.32 21.88
CA ASP A 48 -15.34 -28.36 23.13
C ASP A 48 -16.17 -27.07 23.26
N PHE A 49 -17.46 -27.19 22.92
CA PHE A 49 -18.50 -26.22 23.22
C PHE A 49 -19.72 -27.01 23.71
N SER A 50 -20.36 -26.52 24.76
CA SER A 50 -21.51 -27.13 25.47
C SER A 50 -21.20 -28.16 26.58
N LYS A 51 -21.17 -27.67 27.83
CA LYS A 51 -22.01 -28.21 28.93
C LYS A 51 -22.06 -27.25 30.14
N ALA A 52 -23.28 -27.09 30.69
CA ALA A 52 -23.67 -26.47 31.98
C ALA A 52 -23.14 -25.05 32.30
N SER A 53 -23.91 -23.95 32.39
CA SER A 53 -25.28 -23.64 32.87
C SER A 53 -25.45 -23.47 34.39
N LYS A 54 -26.17 -22.38 34.79
CA LYS A 54 -26.60 -21.94 36.15
C LYS A 54 -25.54 -21.10 36.92
N ALA A 55 -25.86 -19.95 37.55
CA ALA A 55 -27.13 -19.18 37.62
C ALA A 55 -26.89 -17.70 38.08
N GLY A 56 -27.90 -16.82 37.92
CA GLY A 56 -27.98 -15.46 38.51
C GLY A 56 -27.31 -14.34 37.69
N SER A 57 -28.02 -13.49 36.94
CA SER A 57 -28.99 -12.43 37.32
C SER A 57 -28.38 -11.12 37.88
N LEU A 58 -28.02 -10.22 36.96
CA LEU A 58 -28.56 -8.85 36.83
C LEU A 58 -28.79 -8.00 38.10
N LYS A 59 -27.96 -6.96 38.32
CA LYS A 59 -28.34 -5.55 38.04
C LYS A 59 -27.17 -4.56 38.22
N GLU A 60 -27.39 -3.34 37.75
CA GLU A 60 -26.48 -2.19 37.70
C GLU A 60 -25.90 -1.75 39.05
N ILE A 61 -24.73 -1.08 39.01
CA ILE A 61 -24.52 0.24 39.65
C ILE A 61 -23.29 0.90 38.97
N PHE A 62 -23.43 2.20 38.68
CA PHE A 62 -22.37 3.07 38.13
C PHE A 62 -21.41 3.56 39.25
N GLU A 63 -20.40 4.33 38.85
CA GLU A 63 -19.49 5.13 39.71
C GLU A 63 -18.33 4.40 40.41
N GLY A 64 -17.22 5.12 40.61
CA GLY A 64 -16.12 4.67 41.48
C GLY A 64 -14.70 4.86 40.93
N LYS A 65 -14.20 6.11 40.89
CA LYS A 65 -12.78 6.41 40.62
C LYS A 65 -11.86 5.68 41.63
N ARG A 66 -10.77 5.04 41.17
CA ARG A 66 -9.39 5.45 41.53
C ARG A 66 -8.26 4.70 40.82
N TYR A 67 -7.17 5.43 40.67
CA TYR A 67 -5.85 4.99 40.22
C TYR A 67 -5.27 3.85 41.06
N TYR A 68 -4.54 2.94 40.43
CA TYR A 68 -3.28 2.42 40.97
C TYR A 68 -2.20 2.36 39.89
N SER A 69 -0.96 2.61 40.32
CA SER A 69 0.23 2.75 39.49
C SER A 69 0.88 1.40 39.14
N VAL A 70 1.50 1.32 37.96
CA VAL A 70 2.60 0.38 37.69
C VAL A 70 3.79 1.18 37.18
N ASN A 71 4.94 1.01 37.83
CA ASN A 71 6.16 1.80 37.61
C ASN A 71 7.26 0.95 36.96
N ARG A 72 8.08 1.58 36.11
CA ARG A 72 9.43 1.18 35.64
C ARG A 72 9.81 -0.30 35.54
N SER A 73 10.13 -0.74 34.32
CA SER A 73 11.40 -1.46 34.04
C SER A 73 11.70 -1.68 32.53
N SER A 74 12.21 -0.68 31.81
CA SER A 74 13.02 -0.88 30.57
C SER A 74 13.63 0.43 30.03
N ALA A 75 14.20 1.27 30.90
CA ALA A 75 14.88 2.51 30.54
C ALA A 75 16.38 2.45 30.89
N THR A 76 17.12 1.52 30.28
CA THR A 76 18.56 1.34 30.50
C THR A 76 19.24 0.63 29.32
N PHE A 77 19.32 1.28 28.15
CA PHE A 77 20.25 0.83 27.09
C PHE A 77 20.67 1.92 26.06
N LEU A 78 20.48 3.21 26.39
CA LEU A 78 20.73 4.31 25.45
C LEU A 78 21.44 5.53 26.09
N ASN A 79 22.34 5.29 27.06
CA ASN A 79 23.14 6.37 27.64
C ASN A 79 24.58 5.96 28.00
N SER A 80 25.37 5.58 27.00
CA SER A 80 26.83 5.51 27.07
C SER A 80 27.41 5.49 25.64
N GLY A 81 27.94 6.61 25.14
CA GLY A 81 28.53 6.65 23.80
C GLY A 81 28.76 8.01 23.14
N ILE A 82 28.28 9.12 23.71
CA ILE A 82 28.51 10.47 23.17
C ILE A 82 29.03 11.40 24.28
N SER A 83 30.27 11.14 24.73
CA SER A 83 31.04 12.06 25.57
C SER A 83 32.53 11.68 25.57
N ASN A 84 33.24 11.91 24.46
CA ASN A 84 34.71 12.12 24.39
C ASN A 84 35.20 12.27 22.93
N ALA A 85 34.89 13.40 22.29
CA ALA A 85 35.55 13.83 21.03
C ALA A 85 35.36 15.34 20.73
N LEU A 86 35.37 16.20 21.76
CA LEU A 86 35.49 17.65 21.58
C LEU A 86 36.64 18.17 22.43
N LYS A 87 37.82 18.31 21.81
CA LYS A 87 38.88 19.23 22.22
C LYS A 87 39.80 19.50 21.02
N THR A 88 39.85 20.77 20.60
CA THR A 88 40.98 21.48 19.96
C THR A 88 41.61 20.84 18.70
N GLN A 89 41.65 21.50 17.53
CA GLN A 89 42.23 22.84 17.32
C GLN A 89 41.67 23.54 16.06
N SER A 90 41.86 24.87 16.05
CA SER A 90 41.53 25.80 14.98
C SER A 90 42.66 25.96 13.94
N PHE A 91 42.35 26.03 12.63
CA PHE A 91 43.03 26.97 11.73
C PHE A 91 42.28 27.25 10.41
N SER A 92 41.98 28.54 10.22
CA SER A 92 42.17 29.43 9.06
C SER A 92 42.17 28.94 7.61
N TRP A 93 41.51 29.73 6.75
CA TRP A 93 41.48 29.64 5.28
C TRP A 93 42.75 30.17 4.59
N LYS A 94 43.09 29.60 3.41
CA LYS A 94 43.69 30.36 2.28
C LYS A 94 43.48 29.64 0.93
N ASN A 95 43.22 30.43 -0.11
CA ASN A 95 43.13 30.01 -1.52
C ASN A 95 44.52 29.66 -2.10
N GLN A 96 44.57 28.73 -3.06
CA GLN A 96 45.15 28.85 -4.42
C GLN A 96 45.46 27.46 -5.02
N GLY A 97 45.50 27.37 -6.36
CA GLY A 97 46.18 26.28 -7.07
C GLY A 97 45.30 25.38 -7.94
N SER A 98 45.29 25.66 -9.25
CA SER A 98 44.92 24.68 -10.27
C SER A 98 46.04 23.64 -10.44
N LEU A 99 45.72 22.36 -10.71
CA LEU A 99 46.08 21.70 -11.97
C LEU A 99 45.77 20.20 -12.01
N ASN A 100 45.59 19.73 -13.25
CA ASN A 100 45.42 18.36 -13.73
C ASN A 100 46.44 17.35 -13.18
N GLY A 101 46.08 16.05 -13.16
CA GLY A 101 47.09 15.01 -13.44
C GLY A 101 46.90 13.60 -12.89
N ILE A 102 46.47 12.69 -13.77
CA ILE A 102 47.10 11.37 -14.02
C ILE A 102 46.96 10.23 -12.98
N PHE A 103 46.64 9.05 -13.54
CA PHE A 103 46.60 7.74 -12.90
C PHE A 103 47.97 7.29 -12.37
N SER A 104 48.00 6.60 -11.22
CA SER A 104 48.90 5.46 -11.04
C SER A 104 48.40 4.45 -10.00
N GLN A 105 48.72 3.20 -10.27
CA GLN A 105 48.32 1.95 -9.64
C GLN A 105 49.17 1.58 -8.41
N ARG A 106 48.64 0.62 -7.62
CA ARG A 106 49.35 -0.29 -6.69
C ARG A 106 50.05 0.43 -5.50
N SER A 107 50.07 -0.13 -4.29
CA SER A 107 50.37 -1.53 -3.95
C SER A 107 49.66 -2.01 -2.68
N TYR A 108 49.55 -3.35 -2.54
CA TYR A 108 49.21 -4.03 -1.29
C TYR A 108 50.49 -4.35 -0.51
N PHE A 109 50.47 -4.35 0.83
CA PHE A 109 50.85 -5.50 1.70
C PHE A 109 50.81 -5.20 3.21
N LEU A 110 50.22 -6.14 4.00
CA LEU A 110 50.41 -6.43 5.45
C LEU A 110 50.15 -5.27 6.46
N MET A 111 49.83 -5.47 7.75
CA MET A 111 49.79 -6.61 8.69
C MET A 111 48.71 -6.29 9.79
N ARG A 112 48.29 -7.08 10.80
CA ARG A 112 48.52 -8.48 11.27
C ARG A 112 47.21 -8.97 11.96
N ASN A 113 47.28 -10.04 12.75
CA ASN A 113 46.21 -10.70 13.52
C ASN A 113 45.63 -9.88 14.69
N ALA A 114 44.32 -10.07 14.94
CA ALA A 114 43.73 -10.01 16.28
C ALA A 114 42.62 -11.07 16.37
N ASN A 115 42.84 -12.11 17.19
CA ASN A 115 41.83 -13.14 17.46
C ASN A 115 40.85 -12.64 18.53
N TRP A 116 39.56 -12.62 18.21
CA TRP A 116 38.51 -12.58 19.24
C TRP A 116 37.33 -13.45 18.84
N SER A 117 37.05 -14.46 19.66
CA SER A 117 36.07 -15.51 19.40
C SER A 117 34.71 -15.17 19.99
N ASN A 118 33.74 -14.76 19.16
CA ASN A 118 32.31 -15.09 19.34
C ASN A 118 31.47 -14.68 18.10
N PRO A 119 30.76 -15.61 17.38
CA PRO A 119 30.43 -15.37 15.96
C PRO A 119 28.93 -15.34 15.60
N THR A 120 28.07 -14.57 16.29
CA THR A 120 26.62 -14.46 15.93
C THR A 120 26.21 -13.10 15.35
N GLY A 121 26.37 -11.99 16.08
CA GLY A 121 25.93 -10.66 15.62
C GLY A 121 26.80 -10.05 14.51
N ILE A 122 28.12 -10.00 14.72
CA ILE A 122 29.08 -9.33 13.82
C ILE A 122 29.10 -9.98 12.42
N ASN A 123 28.84 -11.29 12.33
CA ASN A 123 28.84 -12.03 11.07
C ASN A 123 27.70 -11.67 10.10
N VAL A 124 26.59 -11.09 10.59
CA VAL A 124 25.52 -10.59 9.70
C VAL A 124 26.00 -9.34 8.95
N PHE A 125 26.55 -8.36 9.67
CA PHE A 125 27.12 -7.16 9.07
C PHE A 125 28.40 -7.46 8.27
N LYS A 126 29.28 -8.34 8.73
CA LYS A 126 30.45 -8.79 7.93
C LYS A 126 30.02 -9.54 6.66
N ARG A 127 28.99 -10.41 6.68
CA ARG A 127 28.47 -11.03 5.43
C ARG A 127 27.80 -10.01 4.49
N MET A 128 27.14 -8.98 5.02
CA MET A 128 26.64 -7.86 4.19
C MET A 128 27.77 -7.04 3.58
N ALA A 129 28.90 -6.87 4.29
CA ALA A 129 30.06 -6.13 3.82
C ALA A 129 30.98 -6.96 2.89
N SER A 130 31.11 -8.26 3.09
CA SER A 130 32.11 -9.12 2.43
C SER A 130 31.71 -9.64 1.05
N SER A 131 30.50 -9.35 0.57
CA SER A 131 30.17 -9.47 -0.86
C SER A 131 30.07 -8.07 -1.47
N VAL A 132 31.21 -7.43 -1.73
CA VAL A 132 31.29 -6.19 -2.52
C VAL A 132 31.07 -6.52 -4.00
N SER A 133 29.85 -6.94 -4.33
CA SER A 133 29.41 -7.08 -5.72
C SER A 133 29.20 -5.68 -6.30
N VAL A 134 30.21 -5.19 -7.01
CA VAL A 134 30.11 -4.00 -7.88
C VAL A 134 28.99 -4.23 -8.91
N ALA A 135 28.40 -3.15 -9.43
CA ALA A 135 27.45 -3.26 -10.52
C ALA A 135 28.08 -3.92 -11.76
N LYS A 136 27.30 -4.71 -12.49
CA LYS A 136 27.77 -5.52 -13.63
C LYS A 136 27.01 -5.20 -14.90
N GLU A 137 27.70 -5.28 -16.02
CA GLU A 137 27.09 -5.39 -17.35
C GLU A 137 27.04 -6.88 -17.72
N VAL A 138 25.87 -7.38 -18.13
CA VAL A 138 25.72 -8.79 -18.53
C VAL A 138 24.79 -8.91 -19.72
N LYS A 139 25.19 -9.72 -20.70
CA LYS A 139 24.33 -10.13 -21.81
C LYS A 139 23.35 -11.21 -21.36
N PHE A 140 22.08 -11.01 -21.70
CA PHE A 140 21.02 -11.97 -21.45
C PHE A 140 20.31 -12.31 -22.75
N ASP A 141 20.14 -13.60 -23.03
CA ASP A 141 19.26 -14.07 -24.09
C ASP A 141 17.81 -14.11 -23.60
N TYR A 142 16.95 -13.39 -24.31
CA TYR A 142 15.50 -13.39 -24.18
C TYR A 142 14.86 -14.04 -25.41
N ASP A 143 14.89 -15.36 -25.49
CA ASP A 143 14.12 -16.14 -26.49
C ASP A 143 14.67 -15.95 -27.92
N GLY A 144 15.99 -16.04 -28.09
CA GLY A 144 16.70 -15.77 -29.35
C GLY A 144 17.06 -14.31 -29.56
N LYS A 145 16.95 -13.47 -28.52
CA LYS A 145 17.24 -12.03 -28.58
C LYS A 145 18.20 -11.65 -27.47
N GLU A 146 19.48 -11.51 -27.81
CA GLU A 146 20.48 -10.96 -26.89
C GLU A 146 20.17 -9.53 -26.51
N LYS A 147 20.27 -9.23 -25.22
CA LYS A 147 20.15 -7.89 -24.67
C LYS A 147 21.08 -7.69 -23.49
N VAL A 148 21.84 -6.60 -23.53
CA VAL A 148 22.61 -6.13 -22.38
C VAL A 148 21.67 -5.61 -21.28
N GLU A 149 21.79 -6.15 -20.07
CA GLU A 149 21.14 -5.61 -18.87
C GLU A 149 22.20 -5.16 -17.85
N TYR A 150 21.99 -3.96 -17.32
CA TYR A 150 22.85 -3.35 -16.31
C TYR A 150 22.35 -3.73 -14.91
N VAL A 151 23.11 -4.56 -14.20
CA VAL A 151 22.71 -5.17 -12.93
C VAL A 151 23.39 -4.46 -11.77
N ASN A 152 22.61 -3.77 -10.94
CA ASN A 152 23.10 -3.16 -9.70
C ASN A 152 23.38 -4.22 -8.64
N SER A 153 24.10 -3.87 -7.57
CA SER A 153 24.33 -4.78 -6.42
C SER A 153 23.01 -5.24 -5.76
N PRO A 154 22.98 -6.42 -5.10
CA PRO A 154 21.79 -6.89 -4.39
C PRO A 154 21.30 -5.92 -3.29
N ALA A 155 22.22 -5.19 -2.65
CA ALA A 155 21.93 -4.22 -1.60
C ALA A 155 21.03 -3.09 -2.09
N VAL A 156 21.27 -2.56 -3.30
CA VAL A 156 20.39 -1.58 -3.96
C VAL A 156 18.98 -2.16 -4.11
N GLY A 157 18.88 -3.45 -4.44
CA GLY A 157 17.60 -4.14 -4.58
C GLY A 157 16.80 -4.20 -3.27
N TYR A 158 17.43 -4.56 -2.15
CA TYR A 158 16.76 -4.62 -0.85
C TYR A 158 16.42 -3.22 -0.30
N TRP A 159 17.30 -2.24 -0.47
CA TRP A 159 17.03 -0.85 -0.08
C TRP A 159 15.82 -0.28 -0.82
N LEU A 160 15.69 -0.50 -2.13
CA LEU A 160 14.50 -0.09 -2.88
C LEU A 160 13.21 -0.78 -2.37
N LEU A 161 13.28 -2.04 -1.92
CA LEU A 161 12.12 -2.70 -1.28
C LEU A 161 11.81 -2.14 0.11
N TYR A 162 12.81 -1.68 0.86
CA TYR A 162 12.60 -0.96 2.12
C TYR A 162 11.91 0.39 1.87
N CYS A 163 12.36 1.17 0.89
CA CYS A 163 11.69 2.40 0.45
C CYS A 163 10.25 2.14 -0.04
N ALA A 164 9.99 1.03 -0.75
CA ALA A 164 8.62 0.63 -1.10
C ALA A 164 7.77 0.32 0.16
N SER A 165 8.34 -0.32 1.17
CA SER A 165 7.64 -0.65 2.42
C SER A 165 7.30 0.59 3.23
N MET A 166 8.22 1.56 3.30
CA MET A 166 7.95 2.90 3.86
C MET A 166 6.90 3.66 3.06
N CYS A 167 6.96 3.59 1.72
CA CYS A 167 5.98 4.21 0.83
C CYS A 167 4.56 3.64 1.04
N PHE A 168 4.42 2.32 1.27
CA PHE A 168 3.16 1.73 1.71
C PHE A 168 2.68 2.33 3.04
N GLY A 169 3.56 2.41 4.04
CA GLY A 169 3.21 2.96 5.36
C GLY A 169 2.71 4.41 5.31
N ILE A 170 3.40 5.29 4.57
CA ILE A 170 2.98 6.69 4.42
C ILE A 170 1.71 6.84 3.56
N ILE A 171 1.47 5.96 2.58
CA ILE A 171 0.19 5.96 1.84
C ILE A 171 -0.98 5.60 2.78
N VAL A 172 -0.84 4.59 3.64
CA VAL A 172 -1.89 4.25 4.63
C VAL A 172 -2.08 5.38 5.63
N TRP A 173 -0.98 5.95 6.14
CA TRP A 173 -1.06 7.05 7.10
C TRP A 173 -1.64 8.33 6.49
N GLY A 174 -1.32 8.67 5.24
CA GLY A 174 -1.93 9.82 4.55
C GLY A 174 -3.44 9.64 4.33
N GLY A 175 -3.90 8.39 4.18
CA GLY A 175 -5.33 8.07 4.21
C GLY A 175 -5.96 8.43 5.55
N LEU A 176 -5.36 8.00 6.66
CA LEU A 176 -5.78 8.39 8.01
C LEU A 176 -5.82 9.92 8.14
N THR A 177 -4.74 10.62 7.75
CA THR A 177 -4.65 12.08 7.83
C THR A 177 -5.78 12.81 7.10
N ARG A 178 -6.25 12.30 5.95
CA ARG A 178 -7.44 12.84 5.24
C ARG A 178 -8.77 12.45 5.91
N LEU A 179 -8.89 11.20 6.35
CA LEU A 179 -10.12 10.67 6.95
C LEU A 179 -10.38 11.21 8.38
N THR A 180 -9.36 11.73 9.05
CA THR A 180 -9.48 12.49 10.32
C THR A 180 -9.41 13.99 10.11
N GLU A 181 -9.55 14.47 8.86
CA GLU A 181 -9.56 15.88 8.43
C GLU A 181 -8.35 16.74 8.85
N SER A 182 -7.34 16.13 9.48
CA SER A 182 -6.08 16.72 9.91
C SER A 182 -5.15 17.23 8.79
N GLY A 183 -5.59 17.30 7.55
CA GLY A 183 -4.74 17.61 6.39
C GLY A 183 -4.27 19.06 6.29
N LEU A 184 -4.85 19.98 7.07
CA LEU A 184 -4.53 21.41 7.11
C LEU A 184 -4.20 21.93 8.53
N SER A 185 -4.00 21.03 9.50
CA SER A 185 -3.69 21.37 10.90
C SER A 185 -2.32 22.06 11.10
N ILE A 186 -1.38 21.86 10.18
CA ILE A 186 -0.03 22.45 10.18
C ILE A 186 0.13 23.39 8.99
N VAL A 187 -0.25 24.64 9.22
CA VAL A 187 -0.29 25.69 8.20
C VAL A 187 1.10 26.15 7.72
N GLU A 188 2.14 26.01 8.56
CA GLU A 188 3.49 26.39 8.17
C GLU A 188 4.20 25.31 7.32
N TRP A 189 4.92 25.76 6.29
CA TRP A 189 5.86 24.91 5.55
C TRP A 189 7.28 25.13 6.08
N ALA A 190 7.60 24.39 7.14
CA ALA A 190 8.92 24.39 7.76
C ALA A 190 9.64 23.05 7.49
N PRO A 191 10.52 22.94 6.47
CA PRO A 191 11.12 21.66 6.08
C PRO A 191 12.02 21.05 7.15
N ILE A 192 12.69 21.89 7.95
CA ILE A 192 13.68 21.49 8.96
C ILE A 192 13.16 21.76 10.38
N SER A 193 12.75 22.99 10.70
CA SER A 193 12.27 23.36 12.04
C SER A 193 10.97 22.62 12.42
N GLY A 194 10.00 22.54 11.51
CA GLY A 194 8.74 21.79 11.68
C GLY A 194 8.89 20.25 11.68
N ALA A 195 10.10 19.74 11.94
CA ALA A 195 10.33 18.35 12.32
C ALA A 195 10.22 18.15 13.85
N LYS A 196 10.45 19.18 14.66
CA LYS A 196 10.19 19.14 16.12
C LYS A 196 8.67 19.03 16.33
N LEU A 197 8.23 18.19 17.26
CA LEU A 197 6.86 18.22 17.80
C LEU A 197 6.81 19.25 18.93
N PRO A 198 5.73 20.06 19.08
CA PRO A 198 5.55 20.90 20.25
C PRO A 198 5.58 20.07 21.55
N THR A 199 6.30 20.58 22.55
CA THR A 199 6.63 19.87 23.80
C THR A 199 6.18 20.60 25.05
N THR A 200 6.06 21.93 25.01
CA THR A 200 5.53 22.73 26.13
C THR A 200 4.12 23.23 25.83
N GLU A 201 3.40 23.69 26.85
CA GLU A 201 2.03 24.20 26.70
C GLU A 201 2.01 25.50 25.88
N GLU A 202 3.03 26.35 26.03
CA GLU A 202 3.22 27.57 25.25
C GLU A 202 3.47 27.25 23.77
N GLU A 203 4.30 26.26 23.45
CA GLU A 203 4.51 25.81 22.06
C GLU A 203 3.20 25.27 21.45
N TRP A 204 2.39 24.55 22.22
CA TRP A 204 1.08 24.05 21.77
C TRP A 204 0.06 25.17 21.55
N ASN A 205 0.02 26.18 22.43
CA ASN A 205 -0.87 27.34 22.29
C ASN A 205 -0.50 28.18 21.06
N VAL A 206 0.79 28.40 20.78
CA VAL A 206 1.23 29.10 19.56
C VAL A 206 0.77 28.40 18.29
N GLU A 207 0.89 27.07 18.20
CA GLU A 207 0.41 26.31 17.03
C GLU A 207 -1.12 26.30 16.94
N PHE A 208 -1.83 26.27 18.08
CA PHE A 208 -3.29 26.30 18.10
C PHE A 208 -3.86 27.68 17.77
N ASP A 209 -3.21 28.76 18.21
CA ASP A 209 -3.60 30.14 17.86
C ASP A 209 -3.38 30.40 16.37
N LYS A 210 -2.27 29.93 15.78
CA LYS A 210 -2.11 29.89 14.31
C LYS A 210 -3.31 29.18 13.66
N TYR A 211 -3.70 28.00 14.16
CA TYR A 211 -4.77 27.20 13.56
C TYR A 211 -6.14 27.92 13.57
N LYS A 212 -6.46 28.66 14.64
CA LYS A 212 -7.70 29.46 14.75
C LYS A 212 -7.84 30.56 13.69
N GLU A 213 -6.74 31.03 13.09
CA GLU A 213 -6.77 32.06 12.03
C GLU A 213 -7.25 31.53 10.67
N PHE A 214 -7.47 30.21 10.53
CA PHE A 214 -7.80 29.57 9.26
C PHE A 214 -9.27 29.15 9.13
N PRO A 215 -9.84 29.19 7.90
CA PRO A 215 -11.23 28.85 7.66
C PRO A 215 -11.67 27.44 8.11
N GLU A 216 -10.75 26.48 8.21
CA GLU A 216 -11.07 25.10 8.65
C GLU A 216 -11.53 25.08 10.12
N TYR A 217 -10.91 25.88 11.00
CA TYR A 217 -11.35 26.03 12.39
C TYR A 217 -12.76 26.63 12.47
N SER A 218 -13.09 27.62 11.62
CA SER A 218 -14.40 28.29 11.66
C SER A 218 -15.52 27.56 10.92
N VAL A 219 -15.24 26.52 10.14
CA VAL A 219 -16.24 25.80 9.31
C VAL A 219 -16.34 24.31 9.64
N VAL A 220 -15.23 23.64 9.99
CA VAL A 220 -15.18 22.18 10.21
C VAL A 220 -14.95 21.86 11.68
N HIS A 221 -14.01 22.55 12.32
CA HIS A 221 -13.55 22.27 13.68
C HIS A 221 -13.90 23.40 14.66
N THR A 222 -15.15 23.87 14.58
CA THR A 222 -15.68 24.88 15.51
C THR A 222 -15.62 24.35 16.95
N ASP A 223 -15.12 25.19 17.85
CA ASP A 223 -14.95 24.91 19.28
C ASP A 223 -14.09 23.69 19.65
N ILE A 224 -13.21 23.22 18.73
CA ILE A 224 -12.26 22.12 19.00
C ILE A 224 -11.36 22.43 20.20
N THR A 225 -11.20 21.48 21.13
CA THR A 225 -10.33 21.67 22.30
C THR A 225 -8.85 21.52 21.94
N LEU A 226 -7.95 22.09 22.76
CA LEU A 226 -6.51 21.92 22.58
C LEU A 226 -6.07 20.43 22.57
N GLU A 227 -6.74 19.57 23.34
CA GLU A 227 -6.48 18.13 23.38
C GLU A 227 -6.96 17.38 22.12
N GLU A 228 -7.90 17.94 21.38
CA GLU A 228 -8.33 17.42 20.09
C GLU A 228 -7.46 17.96 18.96
N PHE A 229 -7.09 19.25 19.01
CA PHE A 229 -6.08 19.85 18.14
C PHE A 229 -4.76 19.06 18.16
N LYS A 230 -4.26 18.68 19.35
CA LYS A 230 -3.07 17.82 19.51
C LYS A 230 -3.16 16.50 18.73
N LYS A 231 -4.35 15.90 18.62
CA LYS A 231 -4.56 14.63 17.88
C LYS A 231 -4.47 14.84 16.38
N ILE A 232 -5.15 15.84 15.84
CA ILE A 232 -5.09 16.15 14.40
C ILE A 232 -3.68 16.60 14.00
N TYR A 233 -3.07 17.49 14.79
CA TYR A 233 -1.69 17.93 14.59
C TYR A 233 -0.70 16.76 14.58
N PHE A 234 -0.84 15.80 15.50
CA PHE A 234 0.03 14.61 15.51
C PHE A 234 -0.13 13.76 14.24
N MET A 235 -1.35 13.57 13.72
CA MET A 235 -1.58 12.81 12.49
C MET A 235 -0.84 13.44 11.31
N GLU A 236 -0.92 14.76 11.16
CA GLU A 236 -0.26 15.46 10.06
C GLU A 236 1.26 15.57 10.27
N TRP A 237 1.70 15.90 11.49
CA TRP A 237 3.11 15.95 11.87
C TRP A 237 3.80 14.61 11.57
N PHE A 238 3.18 13.48 11.93
CA PHE A 238 3.74 12.16 11.68
C PHE A 238 3.79 11.87 10.17
N HIS A 239 2.73 12.19 9.42
CA HIS A 239 2.72 12.05 7.96
C HIS A 239 3.88 12.80 7.30
N ARG A 240 4.04 14.10 7.61
CA ARG A 240 5.11 14.96 7.11
C ARG A 240 6.49 14.42 7.49
N ASN A 241 6.68 13.97 8.73
CA ASN A 241 7.97 13.48 9.21
C ASN A 241 8.37 12.10 8.65
N ILE A 242 7.43 11.19 8.42
CA ILE A 242 7.73 9.96 7.66
C ILE A 242 8.10 10.29 6.21
N GLY A 243 7.53 11.34 5.61
CA GLY A 243 7.92 11.86 4.30
C GLY A 243 9.38 12.35 4.28
N ARG A 244 9.76 13.19 5.27
CA ARG A 244 11.16 13.63 5.47
C ARG A 244 12.10 12.44 5.66
N LEU A 245 11.72 11.48 6.51
CA LEU A 245 12.51 10.28 6.79
C LEU A 245 12.70 9.41 5.54
N LEU A 246 11.65 9.22 4.72
CA LEU A 246 11.75 8.53 3.43
C LEU A 246 12.73 9.24 2.50
N GLY A 247 12.72 10.58 2.47
CA GLY A 247 13.69 11.39 1.74
C GLY A 247 15.14 11.12 2.16
N LEU A 248 15.43 11.09 3.48
CA LEU A 248 16.76 10.80 4.02
C LEU A 248 17.20 9.34 3.78
N VAL A 249 16.31 8.39 4.07
CA VAL A 249 16.49 6.94 3.83
C VAL A 249 16.69 6.65 2.34
N TYR A 250 16.19 7.51 1.45
CA TYR A 250 16.49 7.42 0.04
C TYR A 250 17.83 8.09 -0.32
N ALA A 251 17.99 9.38 -0.02
CA ALA A 251 19.11 10.18 -0.50
C ALA A 251 20.47 9.68 -0.01
N ILE A 252 20.60 9.32 1.28
CA ILE A 252 21.89 8.92 1.88
C ILE A 252 22.40 7.59 1.28
N PRO A 253 21.62 6.50 1.24
CA PRO A 253 22.04 5.26 0.56
C PRO A 253 22.18 5.43 -0.96
N ALA A 254 21.36 6.26 -1.61
CA ALA A 254 21.51 6.53 -3.05
C ALA A 254 22.89 7.14 -3.37
N ALA A 255 23.28 8.19 -2.65
CA ALA A 255 24.60 8.82 -2.79
C ALA A 255 25.74 7.82 -2.51
N TYR A 256 25.65 7.06 -1.41
CA TYR A 256 26.61 6.02 -1.07
C TYR A 256 26.73 4.92 -2.14
N PHE A 257 25.60 4.43 -2.67
CA PHE A 257 25.61 3.37 -3.68
C PHE A 257 26.13 3.86 -5.04
N ILE A 258 25.91 5.11 -5.41
CA ILE A 258 26.49 5.73 -6.60
C ILE A 258 28.01 5.89 -6.41
N ALA A 259 28.45 6.51 -5.31
CA ALA A 259 29.85 6.75 -5.01
C ALA A 259 30.69 5.46 -4.88
N LYS A 260 30.09 4.35 -4.42
CA LYS A 260 30.75 3.04 -4.33
C LYS A 260 30.55 2.13 -5.56
N GLY A 261 30.05 2.64 -6.69
CA GLY A 261 29.86 1.85 -7.92
C GLY A 261 28.88 0.68 -7.79
N LYS A 262 28.01 0.71 -6.77
CA LYS A 262 26.98 -0.31 -6.50
C LYS A 262 25.75 -0.15 -7.40
N VAL A 263 25.61 1.01 -8.04
CA VAL A 263 24.67 1.31 -9.15
C VAL A 263 25.46 1.43 -10.45
N HIS A 264 24.99 0.80 -11.53
CA HIS A 264 25.64 0.91 -12.84
C HIS A 264 25.48 2.34 -13.42
N LYS A 265 26.46 2.86 -14.16
CA LYS A 265 26.41 4.22 -14.75
C LYS A 265 25.10 4.49 -15.52
N ARG A 266 24.70 3.55 -16.38
CA ARG A 266 23.43 3.58 -17.16
C ARG A 266 22.13 3.48 -16.32
N ASN A 267 22.25 3.21 -15.02
CA ASN A 267 21.15 3.11 -14.06
C ASN A 267 21.10 4.30 -13.09
N ILE A 268 22.12 5.17 -13.04
CA ILE A 268 22.16 6.34 -12.15
C ILE A 268 20.97 7.26 -12.43
N LEU A 269 20.66 7.57 -13.70
CA LEU A 269 19.53 8.42 -14.08
C LEU A 269 18.18 7.89 -13.56
N LYS A 270 18.02 6.55 -13.41
CA LYS A 270 16.81 5.95 -12.84
C LYS A 270 16.71 6.15 -11.32
N ILE A 271 17.85 6.14 -10.63
CA ILE A 271 17.95 6.43 -9.19
C ILE A 271 17.74 7.93 -8.95
N LEU A 272 18.28 8.80 -9.81
CA LEU A 272 18.02 10.24 -9.74
C LEU A 272 16.55 10.56 -10.05
N GLY A 273 15.96 9.95 -11.08
CA GLY A 273 14.53 10.13 -11.40
C GLY A 273 13.58 9.68 -10.27
N LEU A 274 13.90 8.57 -9.60
CA LEU A 274 13.17 8.15 -8.39
C LEU A 274 13.32 9.13 -7.22
N GLY A 275 14.49 9.75 -7.06
CA GLY A 275 14.69 10.83 -6.09
C GLY A 275 13.91 12.10 -6.47
N GLY A 276 13.86 12.43 -7.76
CA GLY A 276 13.02 13.50 -8.30
C GLY A 276 11.53 13.29 -8.04
N LEU A 277 11.04 12.04 -8.13
CA LEU A 277 9.65 11.71 -7.76
C LEU A 277 9.38 11.87 -6.25
N ILE A 278 10.36 11.62 -5.37
CA ILE A 278 10.22 11.97 -3.93
C ILE A 278 10.18 13.49 -3.73
N GLY A 279 11.04 14.24 -4.42
CA GLY A 279 11.01 15.71 -4.38
C GLY A 279 9.68 16.28 -4.88
N MET A 280 9.16 15.72 -5.98
CA MET A 280 7.86 16.09 -6.54
C MET A 280 6.69 15.70 -5.62
N GLN A 281 6.77 14.57 -4.90
CA GLN A 281 5.83 14.24 -3.82
C GLN A 281 5.78 15.32 -2.74
N GLY A 282 6.94 15.80 -2.28
CA GLY A 282 7.02 16.92 -1.33
C GLY A 282 6.45 18.22 -1.89
N ALA A 283 6.75 18.56 -3.16
CA ALA A 283 6.24 19.75 -3.82
C ALA A 283 4.71 19.72 -4.02
N VAL A 284 4.15 18.56 -4.42
CA VAL A 284 2.71 18.38 -4.55
C VAL A 284 2.01 18.37 -3.19
N GLY A 285 2.62 17.77 -2.15
CA GLY A 285 2.09 17.83 -0.78
C GLY A 285 2.05 19.27 -0.24
N TRP A 286 3.09 20.07 -0.51
CA TRP A 286 3.07 21.51 -0.21
C TRP A 286 1.97 22.23 -0.98
N PHE A 287 1.83 21.99 -2.30
CA PHE A 287 0.79 22.59 -3.11
C PHE A 287 -0.63 22.24 -2.61
N MET A 288 -0.87 20.99 -2.21
CA MET A 288 -2.13 20.57 -1.58
C MET A 288 -2.47 21.46 -0.37
N VAL A 289 -1.55 21.58 0.58
CA VAL A 289 -1.75 22.35 1.81
C VAL A 289 -1.92 23.83 1.49
N ALA A 290 -0.91 24.46 0.86
CA ALA A 290 -0.90 25.90 0.58
C ALA A 290 -2.16 26.36 -0.17
N SER A 291 -2.68 25.52 -1.06
CA SER A 291 -3.90 25.82 -1.82
C SER A 291 -5.22 25.68 -1.05
N GLY A 292 -5.23 24.95 0.08
CA GLY A 292 -6.37 24.85 0.99
C GLY A 292 -6.44 26.03 1.98
N LEU A 293 -5.35 26.79 2.12
CA LEU A 293 -5.25 27.95 3.02
C LEU A 293 -5.72 29.28 2.38
N ASN A 294 -6.19 29.25 1.13
CA ASN A 294 -6.65 30.45 0.42
C ASN A 294 -7.99 30.95 0.99
N LYS A 295 -7.96 32.09 1.68
CA LYS A 295 -9.13 32.69 2.36
C LYS A 295 -10.32 32.95 1.42
N ASP A 296 -10.03 33.32 0.17
CA ASP A 296 -11.00 33.47 -0.94
C ASP A 296 -11.96 32.29 -1.13
N LEU A 297 -11.57 31.06 -0.77
CA LEU A 297 -12.43 29.88 -0.93
C LEU A 297 -13.67 29.94 -0.04
N GLY A 298 -13.49 30.37 1.22
CA GLY A 298 -14.59 30.50 2.19
C GLY A 298 -15.53 31.66 1.85
N GLU A 299 -14.97 32.81 1.45
CA GLU A 299 -15.76 34.03 1.19
C GLU A 299 -16.57 33.98 -0.10
N LYS A 300 -16.09 33.30 -1.15
CA LYS A 300 -16.70 33.41 -2.50
C LYS A 300 -17.74 32.35 -2.84
N THR A 301 -17.85 31.27 -2.07
CA THR A 301 -18.63 30.09 -2.52
C THR A 301 -19.42 29.36 -1.43
N GLY A 302 -19.27 29.71 -0.14
CA GLY A 302 -19.87 28.93 0.95
C GLY A 302 -19.38 27.47 1.02
N THR A 303 -18.24 27.16 0.37
CA THR A 303 -17.69 25.81 0.34
C THR A 303 -16.86 25.53 1.59
N ILE A 304 -16.92 24.28 2.03
CA ILE A 304 -16.09 23.78 3.14
C ILE A 304 -14.61 23.85 2.69
N PRO A 305 -13.74 24.57 3.42
CA PRO A 305 -12.33 24.70 3.07
C PRO A 305 -11.61 23.36 3.23
N ARG A 306 -11.39 22.66 2.12
CA ARG A 306 -10.78 21.32 2.09
C ARG A 306 -9.77 21.18 0.96
N VAL A 307 -8.86 20.21 1.09
CA VAL A 307 -7.92 19.88 0.01
C VAL A 307 -8.70 19.31 -1.18
N SER A 308 -8.66 20.04 -2.31
CA SER A 308 -9.32 19.64 -3.56
C SER A 308 -9.02 18.19 -3.95
N GLN A 309 -10.08 17.46 -4.34
CA GLN A 309 -10.07 16.07 -4.75
C GLN A 309 -9.07 15.79 -5.89
N TYR A 310 -8.83 16.76 -6.78
CA TYR A 310 -7.82 16.67 -7.82
C TYR A 310 -6.40 16.61 -7.26
N ARG A 311 -6.09 17.47 -6.28
CA ARG A 311 -4.74 17.55 -5.68
C ARG A 311 -4.47 16.31 -4.84
N LEU A 312 -5.46 15.86 -4.07
CA LEU A 312 -5.42 14.59 -3.33
C LEU A 312 -5.19 13.39 -4.27
N THR A 313 -5.96 13.29 -5.35
CA THR A 313 -5.86 12.18 -6.31
C THR A 313 -4.53 12.21 -7.06
N MET A 314 -4.02 13.39 -7.45
CA MET A 314 -2.71 13.54 -8.08
C MET A 314 -1.56 13.12 -7.14
N HIS A 315 -1.62 13.52 -5.87
CA HIS A 315 -0.62 13.14 -4.88
C HIS A 315 -0.63 11.63 -4.63
N LEU A 316 -1.81 11.04 -4.46
CA LEU A 316 -1.97 9.59 -4.28
C LEU A 316 -1.49 8.82 -5.53
N ALA A 317 -1.85 9.27 -6.73
CA ALA A 317 -1.42 8.66 -7.99
C ALA A 317 0.11 8.58 -8.09
N MET A 318 0.80 9.69 -7.80
CA MET A 318 2.26 9.74 -7.82
C MET A 318 2.88 8.89 -6.69
N ALA A 319 2.26 8.81 -5.50
CA ALA A 319 2.73 7.95 -4.42
C ALA A 319 2.64 6.46 -4.80
N TYR A 320 1.53 6.04 -5.42
CA TYR A 320 1.37 4.69 -5.98
C TYR A 320 2.37 4.40 -7.11
N ILE A 321 2.63 5.35 -8.02
CA ILE A 321 3.65 5.22 -9.06
C ILE A 321 5.04 5.04 -8.45
N LEU A 322 5.38 5.82 -7.42
CA LEU A 322 6.65 5.73 -6.70
C LEU A 322 6.79 4.37 -5.98
N TYR A 323 5.75 3.93 -5.26
CA TYR A 323 5.65 2.61 -4.63
C TYR A 323 5.89 1.48 -5.63
N VAL A 324 5.14 1.45 -6.74
CA VAL A 324 5.25 0.44 -7.79
C VAL A 324 6.64 0.45 -8.44
N SER A 325 7.24 1.64 -8.62
CA SER A 325 8.56 1.80 -9.22
C SER A 325 9.68 1.28 -8.30
N PHE A 326 9.66 1.63 -7.01
CA PHE A 326 10.55 1.07 -6.00
C PHE A 326 10.43 -0.45 -5.94
N TYR A 327 9.20 -0.96 -5.85
CA TYR A 327 8.91 -2.39 -5.77
C TYR A 327 9.42 -3.16 -6.99
N LEU A 328 9.09 -2.71 -8.21
CA LEU A 328 9.51 -3.36 -9.45
C LEU A 328 11.02 -3.31 -9.65
N TYR A 329 11.66 -2.18 -9.38
CA TYR A 329 13.11 -2.04 -9.57
C TYR A 329 13.91 -2.80 -8.51
N GLY A 330 13.48 -2.77 -7.25
CA GLY A 330 14.03 -3.59 -6.18
C GLY A 330 13.95 -5.08 -6.49
N ARG A 331 12.75 -5.57 -6.87
CA ARG A 331 12.56 -6.97 -7.27
C ARG A 331 13.33 -7.35 -8.53
N LYS A 332 13.42 -6.49 -9.54
CA LYS A 332 14.23 -6.75 -10.75
C LYS A 332 15.70 -6.94 -10.37
N THR A 333 16.25 -6.02 -9.56
CA THR A 333 17.64 -6.08 -9.09
C THR A 333 17.93 -7.39 -8.35
N ILE A 334 17.06 -7.79 -7.40
CA ILE A 334 17.23 -9.05 -6.66
C ILE A 334 17.07 -10.28 -7.57
N ARG A 335 16.09 -10.28 -8.50
CA ARG A 335 15.86 -11.41 -9.43
C ARG A 335 17.07 -11.65 -10.34
N LEU A 336 17.64 -10.58 -10.91
CA LEU A 336 18.82 -10.68 -11.76
C LEU A 336 20.05 -11.15 -10.97
N ASN A 337 20.30 -10.61 -9.77
CA ASN A 337 21.41 -11.08 -8.93
C ASN A 337 21.26 -12.55 -8.50
N LYS A 338 20.03 -13.03 -8.21
CA LYS A 338 19.79 -14.46 -7.91
C LYS A 338 20.03 -15.37 -9.12
N LEU A 339 19.77 -14.87 -10.34
CA LEU A 339 20.07 -15.59 -11.58
C LEU A 339 21.59 -15.65 -11.83
N LEU A 340 22.30 -14.51 -11.74
CA LEU A 340 23.75 -14.43 -11.94
C LEU A 340 24.59 -15.20 -10.91
N SER A 341 24.06 -15.42 -9.70
CA SER A 341 24.78 -16.14 -8.64
C SER A 341 24.49 -17.64 -8.59
N GLY A 342 23.76 -18.19 -9.57
CA GLY A 342 23.34 -19.60 -9.57
C GLY A 342 22.35 -19.98 -8.46
N LYS A 343 21.95 -19.03 -7.60
CA LYS A 343 21.08 -19.28 -6.43
C LYS A 343 19.60 -19.51 -6.80
N MET A 344 19.25 -19.43 -8.08
CA MET A 344 17.90 -19.70 -8.58
C MET A 344 17.71 -21.19 -8.87
N LYS A 345 17.17 -21.92 -7.88
CA LYS A 345 16.81 -23.34 -8.03
C LYS A 345 15.82 -23.54 -9.18
N ASN A 346 15.95 -24.67 -9.89
CA ASN A 346 15.06 -25.12 -10.98
C ASN A 346 14.88 -24.11 -12.13
N ALA A 347 15.93 -23.34 -12.47
CA ALA A 347 15.85 -22.29 -13.48
C ALA A 347 15.35 -22.78 -14.86
N GLU A 348 15.79 -23.94 -15.35
CA GLU A 348 15.32 -24.47 -16.65
C GLU A 348 13.84 -24.87 -16.62
N GLN A 349 13.39 -25.58 -15.59
CA GLN A 349 11.97 -25.91 -15.40
C GLN A 349 11.11 -24.63 -15.30
N MET A 350 11.64 -23.57 -14.69
CA MET A 350 10.97 -22.26 -14.69
C MET A 350 10.93 -21.64 -16.10
N ARG A 351 11.96 -21.80 -16.94
CA ARG A 351 11.94 -21.33 -18.33
C ARG A 351 10.93 -22.08 -19.18
N GLU A 352 10.87 -23.41 -19.08
CA GLU A 352 9.88 -24.28 -19.76
C GLU A 352 8.44 -23.86 -19.41
N ILE A 353 8.15 -23.62 -18.13
CA ILE A 353 6.83 -23.15 -17.72
C ILE A 353 6.57 -21.74 -18.28
N LEU A 354 7.52 -20.82 -18.14
CA LEU A 354 7.32 -19.41 -18.52
C LEU A 354 7.36 -19.15 -20.04
N SER A 355 7.80 -20.11 -20.87
CA SER A 355 7.83 -19.96 -22.32
C SER A 355 6.44 -20.10 -22.99
N GLN A 356 5.48 -20.73 -22.30
CA GLN A 356 4.15 -21.07 -22.82
C GLN A 356 3.34 -19.85 -23.30
N SER A 357 2.78 -19.92 -24.51
CA SER A 357 1.98 -18.84 -25.11
C SER A 357 0.75 -18.43 -24.29
N ARG A 358 0.08 -19.40 -23.63
CA ARG A 358 -1.05 -19.11 -22.72
C ARG A 358 -0.66 -18.18 -21.57
N LEU A 359 0.54 -18.36 -21.01
CA LEU A 359 1.07 -17.51 -19.95
C LEU A 359 1.41 -16.09 -20.44
N LYS A 360 1.79 -15.92 -21.72
CA LYS A 360 1.97 -14.59 -22.33
C LYS A 360 0.63 -13.83 -22.36
N ILE A 361 -0.46 -14.45 -22.83
CA ILE A 361 -1.80 -13.83 -22.87
C ILE A 361 -2.28 -13.49 -21.46
N TYR A 362 -2.23 -14.49 -20.57
CA TYR A 362 -2.69 -14.36 -19.20
C TYR A 362 -1.90 -13.31 -18.39
N ARG A 363 -0.61 -13.12 -18.69
CA ARG A 363 0.19 -11.99 -18.18
C ARG A 363 -0.34 -10.63 -18.66
N HIS A 364 -0.77 -10.49 -19.92
CA HIS A 364 -1.31 -9.20 -20.39
C HIS A 364 -2.62 -8.86 -19.68
N GLY A 365 -3.52 -9.84 -19.50
CA GLY A 365 -4.71 -9.69 -18.64
C GLY A 365 -4.35 -9.27 -17.21
N SER A 366 -3.32 -9.89 -16.62
CA SER A 366 -2.83 -9.51 -15.28
C SER A 366 -2.28 -8.07 -15.22
N VAL A 367 -1.71 -7.54 -16.31
CA VAL A 367 -1.27 -6.14 -16.42
C VAL A 367 -2.46 -5.20 -16.58
N GLN A 368 -3.46 -5.58 -17.39
CA GLN A 368 -4.70 -4.81 -17.55
C GLN A 368 -5.46 -4.70 -16.21
N LEU A 369 -5.56 -5.79 -15.45
CA LEU A 369 -6.13 -5.75 -14.09
C LEU A 369 -5.31 -4.88 -13.13
N ALA A 370 -3.98 -4.84 -13.25
CA ALA A 370 -3.16 -3.92 -12.45
C ALA A 370 -3.43 -2.44 -12.81
N ILE A 371 -3.59 -2.12 -14.09
CA ILE A 371 -3.94 -0.76 -14.55
C ILE A 371 -5.34 -0.39 -14.07
N MET A 372 -6.32 -1.29 -14.21
CA MET A 372 -7.69 -1.07 -13.74
C MET A 372 -7.76 -0.91 -12.22
N ALA A 373 -6.98 -1.69 -11.46
CA ALA A 373 -6.86 -1.52 -10.01
C ALA A 373 -6.27 -0.15 -9.64
N PHE A 374 -5.25 0.32 -10.35
CA PHE A 374 -4.70 1.66 -10.15
C PHE A 374 -5.73 2.76 -10.43
N VAL A 375 -6.44 2.70 -11.56
CA VAL A 375 -7.56 3.62 -11.87
C VAL A 375 -8.67 3.56 -10.82
N THR A 376 -9.00 2.37 -10.32
CA THR A 376 -9.97 2.20 -9.22
C THR A 376 -9.50 2.89 -7.94
N CYS A 377 -8.20 2.79 -7.60
CA CYS A 377 -7.63 3.54 -6.46
C CYS A 377 -7.73 5.06 -6.65
N LEU A 378 -7.56 5.58 -7.88
CA LEU A 378 -7.71 7.01 -8.15
C LEU A 378 -9.17 7.47 -8.02
N SER A 379 -10.13 6.68 -8.53
CA SER A 379 -11.56 6.97 -8.32
C SER A 379 -11.94 6.94 -6.83
N GLY A 380 -11.32 6.06 -6.02
CA GLY A 380 -11.50 6.05 -4.57
C GLY A 380 -10.94 7.29 -3.88
N ALA A 381 -9.86 7.87 -4.39
CA ALA A 381 -9.33 9.15 -3.90
C ALA A 381 -10.26 10.32 -4.23
N MET A 382 -10.96 10.29 -5.37
CA MET A 382 -12.01 11.27 -5.69
C MET A 382 -13.22 11.11 -4.76
N VAL A 383 -13.67 9.87 -4.49
CA VAL A 383 -14.74 9.58 -3.51
C VAL A 383 -14.38 10.11 -2.12
N ALA A 384 -13.15 9.90 -1.66
CA ALA A 384 -12.67 10.42 -0.38
C ALA A 384 -12.41 11.94 -0.40
N GLY A 385 -12.12 12.54 -1.57
CA GLY A 385 -11.91 13.98 -1.70
C GLY A 385 -13.21 14.78 -1.64
N LEU A 386 -14.31 14.22 -2.14
CA LEU A 386 -15.65 14.81 -2.16
C LEU A 386 -16.56 14.35 -1.01
N ASP A 387 -16.05 13.51 -0.10
CA ASP A 387 -16.82 12.85 0.97
C ASP A 387 -18.03 12.03 0.45
N ALA A 388 -17.98 11.65 -0.83
CA ALA A 388 -19.04 10.96 -1.56
C ALA A 388 -19.38 9.57 -1.02
N GLY A 389 -18.56 9.04 -0.09
CA GLY A 389 -18.86 7.82 0.64
C GLY A 389 -20.07 7.93 1.59
N LEU A 390 -20.50 9.15 1.94
CA LEU A 390 -21.57 9.43 2.92
C LEU A 390 -22.95 9.74 2.29
N ILE A 391 -23.07 9.66 0.96
CA ILE A 391 -24.29 10.09 0.23
C ILE A 391 -25.28 8.94 0.13
N TYR A 392 -24.87 7.86 -0.53
CA TYR A 392 -25.63 6.62 -0.60
C TYR A 392 -24.89 5.52 0.15
N ASN A 393 -25.44 5.06 1.26
CA ASN A 393 -24.84 4.03 2.13
C ASN A 393 -25.50 2.65 1.97
N GLU A 394 -26.29 2.45 0.91
CA GLU A 394 -26.84 1.15 0.53
C GLU A 394 -26.05 0.49 -0.61
N PHE A 395 -26.17 -0.85 -0.71
CA PHE A 395 -25.58 -1.68 -1.76
C PHE A 395 -26.45 -2.95 -1.96
N PRO A 396 -26.71 -3.42 -3.20
CA PRO A 396 -26.22 -2.90 -4.48
C PRO A 396 -26.97 -1.65 -4.98
N LEU A 397 -28.04 -1.24 -4.31
CA LEU A 397 -28.88 -0.10 -4.70
C LEU A 397 -28.24 1.26 -4.35
N MET A 398 -28.81 2.32 -4.91
CA MET A 398 -28.57 3.74 -4.68
C MET A 398 -29.89 4.50 -4.91
N GLY A 399 -30.44 5.12 -3.87
CA GLY A 399 -31.73 5.82 -3.93
C GLY A 399 -32.91 4.89 -4.16
N GLY A 400 -32.82 3.63 -3.73
CA GLY A 400 -33.81 2.58 -3.99
C GLY A 400 -33.80 2.00 -5.41
N GLY A 401 -32.96 2.52 -6.31
CA GLY A 401 -32.71 1.99 -7.66
C GLY A 401 -31.29 1.40 -7.80
N LEU A 402 -30.92 0.91 -8.99
CA LEU A 402 -29.49 0.59 -9.28
C LEU A 402 -28.64 1.86 -9.54
N LEU A 403 -29.32 2.92 -9.95
CA LEU A 403 -28.83 4.29 -10.01
C LEU A 403 -29.86 5.17 -9.29
N PRO A 404 -29.44 6.27 -8.65
CA PRO A 404 -30.37 7.27 -8.13
C PRO A 404 -31.03 8.02 -9.30
N LYS A 405 -31.89 9.00 -8.99
CA LYS A 405 -32.56 9.80 -10.03
C LYS A 405 -31.55 10.54 -10.90
N ARG A 406 -31.88 10.76 -12.18
CA ARG A 406 -30.95 11.33 -13.16
C ARG A 406 -30.48 12.72 -12.76
N GLU A 407 -31.37 13.47 -12.15
CA GLU A 407 -31.19 14.84 -11.67
C GLU A 407 -30.17 14.92 -10.52
N GLU A 408 -29.81 13.78 -9.89
CA GLU A 408 -28.85 13.73 -8.79
C GLU A 408 -27.44 13.35 -9.25
N TYR A 409 -27.30 12.53 -10.30
CA TYR A 409 -26.00 12.09 -10.83
C TYR A 409 -25.60 12.74 -12.17
N TRP A 410 -26.47 13.57 -12.76
CA TRP A 410 -26.21 14.21 -14.05
C TRP A 410 -26.86 15.60 -14.13
N ASN A 411 -26.35 16.52 -13.32
CA ASN A 411 -26.90 17.85 -13.07
C ASN A 411 -25.96 18.94 -13.60
N GLU A 412 -26.54 19.99 -14.18
CA GLU A 412 -25.82 21.14 -14.77
C GLU A 412 -25.11 22.00 -13.71
N GLU A 413 -25.56 21.98 -12.45
CA GLU A 413 -24.88 22.63 -11.32
C GLU A 413 -23.45 22.11 -11.11
N TYR A 414 -23.21 20.82 -11.36
CA TYR A 414 -21.88 20.19 -11.35
C TYR A 414 -21.18 20.22 -12.71
N ALA A 415 -21.65 21.06 -13.63
CA ALA A 415 -21.00 21.37 -14.91
C ALA A 415 -20.49 22.83 -14.93
N LEU A 416 -20.14 23.37 -13.76
CA LEU A 416 -19.49 24.67 -13.60
C LEU A 416 -18.04 24.47 -13.13
N ASP A 417 -17.13 25.33 -13.59
CA ASP A 417 -15.77 25.40 -13.01
C ASP A 417 -15.73 26.28 -11.74
N MET A 418 -14.56 26.35 -11.10
CA MET A 418 -14.34 27.14 -9.88
C MET A 418 -14.47 28.67 -10.07
N TYR A 419 -14.69 29.15 -11.30
CA TYR A 419 -14.98 30.54 -11.62
C TYR A 419 -16.45 30.75 -12.05
N GLY A 420 -17.27 29.70 -12.03
CA GLY A 420 -18.67 29.73 -12.46
C GLY A 420 -18.88 29.68 -13.97
N ASN A 421 -17.85 29.39 -14.77
CA ASN A 421 -18.06 29.21 -16.21
C ASN A 421 -18.70 27.85 -16.48
N SER A 422 -19.64 27.81 -17.42
CA SER A 422 -20.23 26.56 -17.91
C SER A 422 -19.18 25.71 -18.63
N GLN A 423 -19.14 24.44 -18.26
CA GLN A 423 -18.27 23.39 -18.76
C GLN A 423 -19.12 22.25 -19.35
N GLY A 424 -18.48 21.29 -20.01
CA GLY A 424 -19.18 20.11 -20.50
C GLY A 424 -19.66 19.22 -19.35
N MET A 425 -20.84 18.60 -19.49
CA MET A 425 -21.47 17.71 -18.50
C MET A 425 -20.56 16.59 -17.94
N TRP A 426 -19.48 16.25 -18.64
CA TRP A 426 -18.44 15.33 -18.15
C TRP A 426 -17.79 15.76 -16.83
N TYR A 427 -17.86 17.04 -16.45
CA TYR A 427 -17.46 17.51 -15.11
C TYR A 427 -18.21 16.81 -13.98
N ASN A 428 -19.43 16.31 -14.20
CA ASN A 428 -20.13 15.47 -13.22
C ASN A 428 -19.28 14.24 -12.82
N LEU A 429 -18.47 13.68 -13.71
CA LEU A 429 -17.59 12.54 -13.41
C LEU A 429 -16.46 12.86 -12.40
N LEU A 430 -16.28 14.14 -12.03
CA LEU A 430 -15.16 14.65 -11.23
C LEU A 430 -15.59 15.59 -10.09
N GLU A 431 -16.69 16.33 -10.27
CA GLU A 431 -17.25 17.26 -9.30
C GLU A 431 -18.52 16.74 -8.62
N ASN A 432 -19.41 16.04 -9.35
CA ASN A 432 -20.66 15.52 -8.76
C ASN A 432 -20.33 14.32 -7.85
N PRO A 433 -20.54 14.45 -6.53
CA PRO A 433 -20.18 13.40 -5.59
C PRO A 433 -20.95 12.09 -5.84
N THR A 434 -22.23 12.16 -6.19
CA THR A 434 -23.07 11.00 -6.53
C THR A 434 -22.51 10.24 -7.73
N THR A 435 -22.14 10.95 -8.79
CA THR A 435 -21.58 10.37 -10.01
C THR A 435 -20.21 9.75 -9.77
N VAL A 436 -19.35 10.43 -9.00
CA VAL A 436 -18.04 9.90 -8.58
C VAL A 436 -18.21 8.61 -7.78
N GLN A 437 -19.21 8.53 -6.90
CA GLN A 437 -19.56 7.32 -6.16
C GLN A 437 -20.02 6.17 -7.08
N ILE A 438 -20.89 6.46 -8.06
CA ILE A 438 -21.35 5.50 -9.08
C ILE A 438 -20.15 4.96 -9.89
N VAL A 439 -19.27 5.84 -10.38
CA VAL A 439 -18.08 5.46 -11.15
C VAL A 439 -17.17 4.55 -10.34
N HIS A 440 -16.91 4.86 -9.06
CA HIS A 440 -16.11 4.02 -8.19
C HIS A 440 -16.75 2.65 -7.94
N ARG A 441 -18.06 2.59 -7.66
CA ARG A 441 -18.83 1.34 -7.52
C ARG A 441 -18.75 0.49 -8.81
N ALA A 442 -18.93 1.09 -9.98
CA ALA A 442 -18.84 0.41 -11.26
C ALA A 442 -17.44 -0.18 -11.51
N LEU A 443 -16.37 0.60 -11.27
CA LEU A 443 -14.99 0.14 -11.36
C LEU A 443 -14.70 -1.02 -10.38
N ALA A 444 -15.23 -0.96 -9.15
CA ALA A 444 -15.13 -2.05 -8.19
C ALA A 444 -15.82 -3.34 -8.69
N MET A 445 -16.99 -3.24 -9.34
CA MET A 445 -17.67 -4.39 -9.93
C MET A 445 -16.90 -4.99 -11.13
N PHE A 446 -16.33 -4.15 -12.00
CA PHE A 446 -15.42 -4.63 -13.06
C PHE A 446 -14.17 -5.31 -12.49
N MET A 447 -13.61 -4.77 -11.39
CA MET A 447 -12.50 -5.39 -10.67
C MET A 447 -12.88 -6.75 -10.06
N CYS A 448 -14.07 -6.86 -9.47
CA CYS A 448 -14.60 -8.12 -8.92
C CYS A 448 -14.73 -9.19 -10.01
N PHE A 449 -15.36 -8.85 -11.14
CA PHE A 449 -15.48 -9.74 -12.30
C PHE A 449 -14.10 -10.12 -12.87
N GLY A 450 -13.24 -9.14 -13.14
CA GLY A 450 -11.93 -9.35 -13.74
C GLY A 450 -10.99 -10.20 -12.89
N ILE A 451 -10.97 -10.00 -11.57
CA ILE A 451 -10.20 -10.84 -10.63
C ILE A 451 -10.77 -12.26 -10.57
N SER A 452 -12.10 -12.41 -10.51
CA SER A 452 -12.76 -13.73 -10.43
C SER A 452 -12.55 -14.55 -11.69
N TYR A 453 -12.73 -13.92 -12.87
CA TYR A 453 -12.46 -14.53 -14.17
C TYR A 453 -10.98 -14.86 -14.35
N GLY A 454 -10.09 -13.93 -14.00
CA GLY A 454 -8.64 -14.14 -14.01
C GLY A 454 -8.21 -15.31 -13.11
N TRP A 455 -8.81 -15.45 -11.92
CA TRP A 455 -8.58 -16.59 -11.05
C TRP A 455 -9.11 -17.90 -11.64
N TRP A 456 -10.35 -17.92 -12.14
CA TRP A 456 -10.95 -19.09 -12.78
C TRP A 456 -10.06 -19.64 -13.89
N VAL A 457 -9.69 -18.79 -14.86
CA VAL A 457 -8.84 -19.14 -16.00
C VAL A 457 -7.45 -19.60 -15.52
N GLY A 458 -6.90 -18.92 -14.52
CA GLY A 458 -5.59 -19.21 -13.95
C GLY A 458 -5.47 -20.61 -13.33
N ARG A 459 -6.56 -21.18 -12.77
CA ARG A 459 -6.58 -22.55 -12.24
C ARG A 459 -6.20 -23.61 -13.29
N GLY A 460 -6.59 -23.39 -14.56
CA GLY A 460 -6.30 -24.30 -15.67
C GLY A 460 -4.90 -24.13 -16.30
N ILE A 461 -4.09 -23.19 -15.81
CA ILE A 461 -2.76 -22.89 -16.37
C ILE A 461 -1.65 -23.51 -15.51
N ARG A 462 -0.71 -24.21 -16.16
CA ARG A 462 0.49 -24.75 -15.50
C ARG A 462 1.38 -23.57 -15.09
N MET A 463 1.55 -23.37 -13.79
CA MET A 463 2.37 -22.30 -13.21
C MET A 463 3.36 -22.87 -12.19
N ASN A 464 4.47 -22.14 -11.97
CA ASN A 464 5.34 -22.43 -10.83
C ASN A 464 4.63 -22.09 -9.49
N ARG A 465 5.09 -22.68 -8.38
CA ARG A 465 4.48 -22.51 -7.04
C ARG A 465 4.37 -21.04 -6.61
N GLY A 466 5.39 -20.21 -6.90
CA GLY A 466 5.40 -18.80 -6.52
C GLY A 466 4.36 -17.98 -7.27
N SER A 467 4.23 -18.18 -8.58
CA SER A 467 3.18 -17.56 -9.39
C SER A 467 1.79 -18.05 -8.97
N ARG A 468 1.61 -19.33 -8.67
CA ARG A 468 0.32 -19.86 -8.18
C ARG A 468 -0.07 -19.24 -6.84
N VAL A 469 0.85 -19.12 -5.88
CA VAL A 469 0.58 -18.42 -4.61
C VAL A 469 0.14 -16.98 -4.88
N LEU A 470 0.86 -16.22 -5.72
CA LEU A 470 0.49 -14.85 -6.08
C LEU A 470 -0.89 -14.75 -6.74
N MET A 471 -1.29 -15.72 -7.57
CA MET A 471 -2.65 -15.79 -8.14
C MET A 471 -3.73 -15.91 -7.06
N HIS A 472 -3.53 -16.79 -6.08
CA HIS A 472 -4.45 -16.94 -4.95
C HIS A 472 -4.44 -15.70 -4.03
N THR A 473 -3.28 -15.08 -3.81
CA THR A 473 -3.16 -13.82 -3.06
C THR A 473 -3.92 -12.67 -3.74
N VAL A 474 -3.80 -12.52 -5.07
CA VAL A 474 -4.57 -11.53 -5.84
C VAL A 474 -6.08 -11.77 -5.71
N PHE A 475 -6.52 -13.03 -5.81
CA PHE A 475 -7.94 -13.36 -5.64
C PHE A 475 -8.44 -13.05 -4.22
N ALA A 476 -7.71 -13.47 -3.19
CA ALA A 476 -8.06 -13.23 -1.79
C ALA A 476 -8.11 -11.74 -1.45
N LEU A 477 -7.05 -10.97 -1.79
CA LEU A 477 -7.02 -9.52 -1.58
C LEU A 477 -8.08 -8.81 -2.41
N GLY A 478 -8.41 -9.31 -3.60
CA GLY A 478 -9.46 -8.79 -4.47
C GLY A 478 -10.85 -8.92 -3.84
N MET A 479 -11.22 -10.12 -3.42
CA MET A 479 -12.51 -10.35 -2.73
C MET A 479 -12.57 -9.58 -1.40
N THR A 480 -11.45 -9.51 -0.68
CA THR A 480 -11.32 -8.69 0.54
C THR A 480 -11.51 -7.20 0.24
N GLN A 481 -11.01 -6.68 -0.88
CA GLN A 481 -11.20 -5.27 -1.27
C GLN A 481 -12.69 -4.95 -1.48
N ILE A 482 -13.43 -5.82 -2.16
CA ILE A 482 -14.87 -5.64 -2.40
C ILE A 482 -15.64 -5.70 -1.08
N GLY A 483 -15.35 -6.69 -0.22
CA GLY A 483 -15.96 -6.79 1.11
C GLY A 483 -15.67 -5.59 2.00
N LEU A 484 -14.43 -5.10 2.04
CA LEU A 484 -14.04 -3.89 2.75
C LEU A 484 -14.72 -2.64 2.17
N GLY A 485 -14.92 -2.56 0.85
CA GLY A 485 -15.58 -1.43 0.20
C GLY A 485 -17.05 -1.34 0.56
N ILE A 486 -17.78 -2.46 0.43
CA ILE A 486 -19.17 -2.56 0.86
C ILE A 486 -19.29 -2.34 2.37
N GLY A 487 -18.37 -2.89 3.18
CA GLY A 487 -18.34 -2.67 4.63
C GLY A 487 -18.13 -1.20 5.02
N THR A 488 -17.18 -0.52 4.37
CA THR A 488 -16.94 0.92 4.56
C THR A 488 -18.19 1.73 4.19
N LEU A 489 -18.79 1.41 3.05
CA LEU A 489 -19.97 2.08 2.53
C LEU A 489 -21.20 1.93 3.44
N VAL A 490 -21.56 0.70 3.82
CA VAL A 490 -22.80 0.41 4.56
C VAL A 490 -22.73 0.85 6.03
N ASN A 491 -21.54 1.04 6.58
CA ASN A 491 -21.35 1.50 7.96
C ASN A 491 -21.03 3.00 8.06
N TYR A 492 -21.34 3.81 7.04
CA TYR A 492 -21.11 5.26 7.03
C TYR A 492 -19.64 5.67 7.19
N VAL A 493 -18.77 5.04 6.39
CA VAL A 493 -17.32 5.32 6.27
C VAL A 493 -16.57 5.35 7.63
N PRO A 494 -16.63 4.29 8.48
CA PRO A 494 -15.85 4.30 9.72
C PRO A 494 -14.36 4.31 9.42
N LEU A 495 -13.60 5.13 10.14
CA LEU A 495 -12.17 5.35 9.95
C LEU A 495 -11.36 4.05 9.82
N SER A 496 -11.67 3.04 10.65
CA SER A 496 -11.02 1.73 10.63
C SER A 496 -11.27 0.96 9.33
N TRP A 497 -12.52 0.86 8.89
CA TRP A 497 -12.90 0.18 7.64
C TRP A 497 -12.31 0.88 6.41
N ALA A 498 -12.44 2.21 6.34
CA ALA A 498 -11.89 3.01 5.25
C ALA A 498 -10.36 2.88 5.16
N SER A 499 -9.66 2.92 6.28
CA SER A 499 -8.19 2.79 6.33
C SER A 499 -7.71 1.39 5.94
N VAL A 500 -8.42 0.34 6.37
CA VAL A 500 -8.12 -1.04 5.96
C VAL A 500 -8.45 -1.27 4.48
N HIS A 501 -9.52 -0.65 3.96
CA HIS A 501 -9.85 -0.63 2.53
C HIS A 501 -8.73 0.00 1.68
N GLN A 502 -8.21 1.16 2.11
CA GLN A 502 -7.06 1.81 1.46
C GLN A 502 -5.77 0.99 1.58
N GLY A 503 -5.47 0.41 2.75
CA GLY A 503 -4.29 -0.45 2.91
C GLY A 503 -4.35 -1.69 2.03
N ASN A 504 -5.50 -2.35 1.97
CA ASN A 504 -5.70 -3.54 1.14
C ASN A 504 -5.61 -3.22 -0.36
N SER A 505 -6.00 -2.02 -0.83
CA SER A 505 -5.89 -1.63 -2.24
C SER A 505 -4.43 -1.54 -2.71
N VAL A 506 -3.54 -0.99 -1.87
CA VAL A 506 -2.10 -0.94 -2.16
C VAL A 506 -1.52 -2.36 -2.22
N LEU A 507 -1.89 -3.25 -1.30
CA LEU A 507 -1.47 -4.65 -1.29
C LEU A 507 -2.00 -5.43 -2.49
N LEU A 508 -3.24 -5.17 -2.93
CA LEU A 508 -3.84 -5.76 -4.11
C LEU A 508 -3.10 -5.34 -5.38
N LEU A 509 -2.83 -4.04 -5.57
CA LEU A 509 -2.04 -3.57 -6.70
C LEU A 509 -0.62 -4.13 -6.67
N ALA A 510 0.03 -4.14 -5.50
CA ALA A 510 1.34 -4.73 -5.31
C ALA A 510 1.37 -6.20 -5.75
N SER A 511 0.33 -6.95 -5.39
CA SER A 511 0.18 -8.37 -5.71
C SER A 511 -0.10 -8.61 -7.19
N LEU A 512 -0.95 -7.79 -7.83
CA LEU A 512 -1.20 -7.82 -9.28
C LEU A 512 0.10 -7.55 -10.07
N VAL A 513 0.85 -6.51 -9.69
CA VAL A 513 2.14 -6.16 -10.27
C VAL A 513 3.19 -7.26 -10.02
N ALA A 514 3.22 -7.83 -8.81
CA ALA A 514 4.08 -8.96 -8.45
C ALA A 514 3.78 -10.18 -9.34
N PHE A 515 2.50 -10.48 -9.52
CA PHE A 515 2.01 -11.60 -10.29
C PHE A 515 2.38 -11.44 -11.77
N ALA A 516 2.00 -10.34 -12.41
CA ALA A 516 2.35 -10.00 -13.79
C ALA A 516 3.88 -9.95 -14.05
N SER A 517 4.68 -9.64 -13.02
CA SER A 517 6.15 -9.71 -13.07
C SER A 517 6.68 -11.15 -12.91
N SER A 518 6.03 -11.98 -12.11
CA SER A 518 6.37 -13.40 -11.93
C SER A 518 6.20 -14.20 -13.23
N LEU A 519 5.19 -13.87 -14.04
CA LEU A 519 4.89 -14.50 -15.32
C LEU A 519 5.81 -14.04 -16.49
N LYS A 520 6.77 -13.14 -16.24
CA LYS A 520 7.77 -12.77 -17.26
C LYS A 520 8.77 -13.91 -17.49
N LYS A 521 9.02 -14.26 -18.76
CA LYS A 521 10.08 -15.17 -19.22
C LYS A 521 11.38 -14.92 -18.45
N LEU A 522 12.05 -15.99 -18.04
CA LEU A 522 13.34 -15.94 -17.35
C LEU A 522 14.47 -16.03 -18.38
N PRO A 523 15.32 -14.99 -18.54
CA PRO A 523 16.37 -15.03 -19.56
C PRO A 523 17.45 -16.08 -19.27
N ARG A 524 18.24 -16.41 -20.29
CA ARG A 524 19.52 -17.13 -20.15
C ARG A 524 20.64 -16.11 -20.00
N VAL A 525 21.68 -16.46 -19.23
CA VAL A 525 22.92 -15.68 -19.20
C VAL A 525 23.72 -16.12 -20.42
N VAL A 526 24.13 -15.16 -21.25
CA VAL A 526 25.15 -15.41 -22.28
C VAL A 526 26.49 -15.21 -21.59
N VAL A 527 27.33 -16.24 -21.60
CA VAL A 527 28.66 -16.27 -20.98
C VAL A 527 29.68 -15.81 -22.01
#